data_AF-A0A836HHS3-F1
#
_entry.id   AF-A0A836HHS3-F1
#
_cell.length_a   1.000
_cell.length_b   1.000
_cell.length_c   1.000
_cell.angle_alpha   90.00
_cell.angle_beta   90.00
_cell.angle_gamma   90.00
#
_symmetry.space_group_name_H-M   'P 1'
#
loop_
_entity.id
_entity.type
_entity.pdbx_description
1 polymer ?
#
loop_
_entity_poly.entity_id
_entity_poly.type
_entity_poly.pdbx_seq_one_letter_code
_entity_poly.pdbx_strand_id
1 'polypeptide(L)'
;MSALRNLPPQEETDAQAWATPVVPALKTAGAAAVAPEAGPAATTETTAETASMSPCHGEVSSHPQPSPEVVSSLLGSLKPFLLESQIEIEARLCCLDWVKEDACKSTQKVPVGATVKTIHSDDTPRIFEGERRRIQIGVSAEDFIRMKAYVEEEKALPLQQTVTEDVNTQSGRYTYSIAEDGSETFTGCIKKRRLRNVEVLVPGCPYDIRVSVSSEVPTVSTTAPAVKPKGHVRRKRRWTGTDGTFEYALTRVSAGDSQPPDFEVEVEGVLADGEAAVTKAWLAELLSRLLSLAWLKDNTGLLKKPLPEGNDGKRSR
;
A
#
# COMPACT_ATOMS: atom_id res chain seq x y z
N MET A 1 11.32 -49.64 -3.80
CA MET A 1 11.95 -48.34 -4.09
C MET A 1 10.98 -47.25 -3.68
N SER A 2 11.14 -46.69 -2.48
CA SER A 2 10.27 -45.64 -1.95
C SER A 2 11.05 -44.33 -1.93
N ALA A 3 10.58 -43.35 -2.68
CA ALA A 3 11.20 -42.03 -2.78
C ALA A 3 10.87 -41.20 -1.52
N LEU A 4 11.91 -40.79 -0.81
CA LEU A 4 11.88 -39.79 0.26
C LEU A 4 11.46 -38.44 -0.33
N ARG A 5 10.41 -37.85 0.22
CA ARG A 5 9.99 -36.47 -0.09
C ARG A 5 10.77 -35.51 0.79
N ASN A 6 11.51 -34.60 0.15
CA ASN A 6 12.18 -33.48 0.80
C ASN A 6 11.13 -32.53 1.41
N LEU A 7 11.24 -32.26 2.70
CA LEU A 7 10.52 -31.18 3.39
C LEU A 7 11.24 -29.84 3.12
N PRO A 8 10.52 -28.71 3.04
CA PRO A 8 11.14 -27.39 2.97
C PRO A 8 11.81 -27.02 4.29
N PRO A 9 12.80 -26.11 4.28
CA PRO A 9 13.56 -25.73 5.46
C PRO A 9 12.67 -25.01 6.48
N GLN A 10 12.84 -25.35 7.76
CA GLN A 10 12.31 -24.57 8.87
C GLN A 10 13.08 -23.24 8.94
N GLU A 11 12.38 -22.11 8.96
CA GLU A 11 12.95 -20.80 9.29
C GLU A 11 13.33 -20.77 10.78
N GLU A 12 14.59 -20.45 11.06
CA GLU A 12 15.09 -20.16 12.40
C GLU A 12 14.47 -18.86 12.93
N THR A 13 14.12 -18.88 14.21
CA THR A 13 13.49 -17.76 14.91
C THR A 13 14.58 -16.87 15.49
N ASP A 14 14.85 -15.73 14.83
CA ASP A 14 15.67 -14.68 15.41
C ASP A 14 14.88 -13.95 16.50
N ALA A 15 15.24 -14.22 17.75
CA ALA A 15 14.73 -13.54 18.93
C ALA A 15 15.44 -12.18 19.08
N GLN A 16 14.85 -11.13 18.52
CA GLN A 16 15.24 -9.75 18.81
C GLN A 16 14.26 -9.17 19.83
N ALA A 17 14.79 -8.60 20.93
CA ALA A 17 13.97 -7.99 21.98
C ALA A 17 13.34 -6.68 21.46
N TRP A 18 12.00 -6.61 21.41
CA TRP A 18 11.28 -5.40 20.98
C TRP A 18 10.41 -4.81 22.10
N ALA A 19 10.38 -3.48 22.07
CA ALA A 19 9.72 -2.62 23.04
C ALA A 19 8.19 -2.73 22.99
N THR A 20 7.57 -2.50 24.15
CA THR A 20 6.12 -2.48 24.35
C THR A 20 5.43 -1.51 23.37
N PRO A 21 4.37 -1.93 22.66
CA PRO A 21 3.67 -1.05 21.73
C PRO A 21 2.98 0.09 22.50
N VAL A 22 3.34 1.33 22.16
CA VAL A 22 2.62 2.53 22.57
C VAL A 22 1.35 2.62 21.73
N VAL A 23 0.21 2.32 22.34
CA VAL A 23 -1.10 2.63 21.76
C VAL A 23 -1.18 4.15 21.62
N PRO A 24 -1.45 4.73 20.43
CA PRO A 24 -1.67 6.16 20.31
C PRO A 24 -2.92 6.51 21.13
N ALA A 25 -2.71 7.21 22.24
CA ALA A 25 -3.77 7.71 23.09
C ALA A 25 -4.68 8.63 22.26
N LEU A 26 -5.97 8.31 22.26
CA LEU A 26 -7.03 9.15 21.74
C LEU A 26 -7.01 10.49 22.52
N LYS A 27 -6.38 11.52 21.96
CA LYS A 27 -6.31 12.86 22.59
C LYS A 27 -7.70 13.48 22.62
N THR A 28 -8.31 13.49 23.80
CA THR A 28 -9.46 14.33 24.12
C THR A 28 -8.97 15.77 24.24
N ALA A 29 -9.52 16.69 23.45
CA ALA A 29 -9.17 18.10 23.48
C ALA A 29 -9.68 18.74 24.80
N GLY A 30 -8.75 19.03 25.70
CA GLY A 30 -8.97 19.90 26.86
C GLY A 30 -8.27 21.24 26.63
N ALA A 31 -9.06 22.30 26.49
CA ALA A 31 -8.55 23.66 26.38
C ALA A 31 -8.05 24.17 27.73
N ALA A 32 -6.81 24.64 27.78
CA ALA A 32 -6.34 25.61 28.79
C ALA A 32 -5.16 26.40 28.21
N ALA A 33 -5.38 27.71 28.06
CA ALA A 33 -4.35 28.69 27.75
C ALA A 33 -3.91 29.37 29.06
N VAL A 34 -2.60 29.54 29.29
CA VAL A 34 -1.93 30.76 29.79
C VAL A 34 -0.43 30.65 29.43
N ALA A 35 0.15 31.79 28.99
CA ALA A 35 1.49 31.98 28.45
C ALA A 35 2.53 32.42 29.54
N PRO A 36 3.64 33.13 29.21
CA PRO A 36 4.99 32.57 29.06
C PRO A 36 6.02 33.17 30.04
N GLU A 37 7.24 32.59 30.11
CA GLU A 37 8.39 33.31 30.67
C GLU A 37 9.70 32.99 29.95
N ALA A 38 10.57 34.00 29.93
CA ALA A 38 11.71 34.22 29.04
C ALA A 38 13.06 33.75 29.61
N GLY A 39 14.09 33.65 28.76
CA GLY A 39 15.49 33.60 29.23
C GLY A 39 16.51 33.14 28.17
N PRO A 40 17.54 33.95 27.81
CA PRO A 40 18.46 33.73 26.69
C PRO A 40 19.86 33.21 27.09
N ALA A 41 20.62 32.67 26.12
CA ALA A 41 22.11 32.68 26.02
C ALA A 41 22.53 31.95 24.71
N ALA A 42 23.07 32.61 23.68
CA ALA A 42 24.43 33.14 23.49
C ALA A 42 25.46 32.10 22.95
N THR A 43 25.87 32.33 21.69
CA THR A 43 27.19 32.08 21.05
C THR A 43 27.75 30.65 20.92
N THR A 44 28.25 30.27 19.73
CA THR A 44 29.65 30.46 19.30
C THR A 44 29.81 30.05 17.82
N GLU A 45 30.57 30.86 17.07
CA GLU A 45 31.05 30.62 15.71
C GLU A 45 32.01 29.43 15.65
N THR A 46 32.01 28.65 14.57
CA THR A 46 33.25 28.06 14.02
C THR A 46 33.09 27.85 12.52
N THR A 47 33.85 28.63 11.78
CA THR A 47 34.11 28.51 10.34
C THR A 47 35.05 27.33 10.11
N ALA A 48 34.65 26.36 9.29
CA ALA A 48 35.55 25.37 8.73
C ALA A 48 35.21 25.17 7.24
N GLU A 49 36.00 25.87 6.43
CA GLU A 49 36.16 25.71 5.00
C GLU A 49 36.83 24.36 4.72
N THR A 50 36.19 23.46 3.97
CA THR A 50 36.90 22.31 3.38
C THR A 50 36.21 21.78 2.12
N ALA A 51 36.97 21.81 1.02
CA ALA A 51 36.92 20.96 -0.16
C ALA A 51 35.59 20.84 -0.94
N SER A 52 35.49 21.71 -1.95
CA SER A 52 34.68 21.48 -3.16
C SER A 52 35.17 20.23 -3.89
N MET A 53 34.43 19.12 -3.76
CA MET A 53 34.50 18.00 -4.70
C MET A 53 33.36 18.16 -5.70
N SER A 54 33.77 18.37 -6.95
CA SER A 54 32.89 18.43 -8.12
C SER A 54 32.08 17.12 -8.20
N PRO A 55 30.73 17.15 -8.17
CA PRO A 55 29.93 15.95 -8.32
C PRO A 55 30.07 15.46 -9.76
N CYS A 56 30.63 14.26 -9.93
CA CYS A 56 30.46 13.49 -11.15
C CYS A 56 28.95 13.42 -11.44
N HIS A 57 28.54 13.85 -12.63
CA HIS A 57 27.17 13.76 -13.12
C HIS A 57 26.75 12.29 -13.20
N GLY A 58 26.33 11.74 -12.06
CA GLY A 58 25.55 10.51 -12.03
C GLY A 58 24.26 10.78 -12.80
N GLU A 59 23.92 9.88 -13.72
CA GLU A 59 22.63 9.87 -14.38
C GLU A 59 21.56 10.02 -13.30
N VAL A 60 20.87 11.16 -13.32
CA VAL A 60 19.71 11.40 -12.47
C VAL A 60 18.68 10.40 -12.94
N SER A 61 18.63 9.24 -12.30
CA SER A 61 17.57 8.27 -12.45
C SER A 61 16.28 9.01 -12.11
N SER A 62 15.58 9.47 -13.16
CA SER A 62 14.35 10.23 -13.02
C SER A 62 13.31 9.28 -12.48
N HIS A 63 13.10 9.33 -11.16
CA HIS A 63 12.04 8.57 -10.51
C HIS A 63 10.71 8.81 -11.24
N PRO A 64 9.86 7.78 -11.39
CA PRO A 64 8.50 7.95 -11.88
C PRO A 64 7.82 9.11 -11.16
N GLN A 65 7.37 10.10 -11.93
CA GLN A 65 6.48 11.13 -11.41
C GLN A 65 5.10 10.96 -12.05
N PRO A 66 4.02 11.00 -11.25
CA PRO A 66 2.68 11.02 -11.80
C PRO A 66 2.46 12.32 -12.58
N SER A 67 1.69 12.25 -13.67
CA SER A 67 1.38 13.47 -14.43
C SER A 67 0.48 14.41 -13.60
N PRO A 68 0.61 15.75 -13.76
CA PRO A 68 -0.26 16.70 -13.08
C PRO A 68 -1.76 16.51 -13.36
N GLU A 69 -2.10 16.00 -14.55
CA GLU A 69 -3.46 15.67 -14.97
C GLU A 69 -4.03 14.51 -14.15
N VAL A 70 -3.26 13.42 -13.98
CA VAL A 70 -3.69 12.29 -13.14
C VAL A 70 -3.93 12.74 -11.71
N VAL A 71 -3.01 13.52 -11.15
CA VAL A 71 -3.13 14.04 -9.78
C VAL A 71 -4.35 14.95 -9.64
N SER A 72 -4.60 15.82 -10.61
CA SER A 72 -5.75 16.74 -10.60
C SER A 72 -7.07 15.98 -10.70
N SER A 73 -7.16 14.99 -11.58
CA SER A 73 -8.35 14.15 -11.76
C SER A 73 -8.60 13.24 -10.55
N LEU A 74 -7.53 12.74 -9.92
CA LEU A 74 -7.61 12.02 -8.66
C LEU A 74 -8.17 12.92 -7.57
N LEU A 75 -7.59 14.10 -7.35
CA LEU A 75 -8.09 15.05 -6.35
C LEU A 75 -9.56 15.40 -6.59
N GLY A 76 -9.94 15.69 -7.85
CA GLY A 76 -11.33 15.97 -8.21
C GLY A 76 -12.28 14.82 -7.86
N SER A 77 -11.83 13.57 -8.03
CA SER A 77 -12.60 12.36 -7.70
C SER A 77 -12.71 12.12 -6.20
N LEU A 78 -11.71 12.49 -5.40
CA LEU A 78 -11.68 12.27 -3.95
C LEU A 78 -12.35 13.40 -3.16
N LYS A 79 -12.30 14.64 -3.68
CA LYS A 79 -12.72 15.87 -2.99
C LYS A 79 -14.10 15.79 -2.33
N PRO A 80 -15.16 15.21 -2.94
CA PRO A 80 -16.48 15.11 -2.31
C PRO A 80 -16.50 14.34 -0.99
N PHE A 81 -15.51 13.49 -0.74
CA PHE A 81 -15.45 12.58 0.41
C PHE A 81 -14.52 13.07 1.52
N LEU A 82 -13.72 14.11 1.27
CA LEU A 82 -12.71 14.59 2.23
C LEU A 82 -13.33 15.29 3.45
N LEU A 83 -14.61 15.66 3.37
CA LEU A 83 -15.40 16.23 4.47
C LEU A 83 -15.93 15.16 5.43
N GLU A 84 -15.86 13.87 5.08
CA GLU A 84 -16.26 12.82 6.03
C GLU A 84 -15.27 12.78 7.20
N SER A 85 -15.79 12.53 8.41
CA SER A 85 -14.94 12.27 9.58
C SER A 85 -14.31 10.89 9.47
N GLN A 86 -13.09 10.73 10.02
CA GLN A 86 -12.41 9.42 10.13
C GLN A 86 -12.21 8.76 8.77
N ILE A 87 -11.82 9.57 7.78
CA ILE A 87 -11.42 9.06 6.48
C ILE A 87 -10.03 8.44 6.56
N GLU A 88 -9.83 7.43 5.74
CA GLU A 88 -8.56 6.79 5.45
C GLU A 88 -8.37 6.86 3.93
N ILE A 89 -7.19 7.32 3.51
CA ILE A 89 -6.79 7.37 2.11
C ILE A 89 -5.59 6.45 1.94
N GLU A 90 -5.72 5.46 1.07
CA GLU A 90 -4.70 4.44 0.84
C GLU A 90 -4.47 4.27 -0.67
N ALA A 91 -3.23 4.04 -1.06
CA ALA A 91 -2.85 3.62 -2.39
C ALA A 91 -2.22 2.23 -2.33
N ARG A 92 -2.77 1.28 -3.09
CA ARG A 92 -2.38 -0.14 -3.07
C ARG A 92 -1.88 -0.59 -4.42
N LEU A 93 -0.84 -1.43 -4.44
CA LEU A 93 -0.46 -2.15 -5.65
C LEU A 93 -1.50 -3.22 -5.98
N CYS A 94 -1.80 -3.34 -7.27
CA CYS A 94 -2.78 -4.27 -7.80
C CYS A 94 -2.45 -4.67 -9.24
N CYS A 95 -3.21 -5.61 -9.79
CA CYS A 95 -3.23 -5.90 -11.21
C CYS A 95 -4.64 -5.65 -11.74
N LEU A 96 -4.75 -4.77 -12.74
CA LEU A 96 -5.98 -4.64 -13.51
C LEU A 96 -5.99 -5.79 -14.52
N ASP A 97 -6.91 -6.73 -14.37
CA ASP A 97 -7.19 -7.75 -15.40
C ASP A 97 -7.89 -7.06 -16.58
N TRP A 98 -7.13 -6.27 -17.32
CA TRP A 98 -7.52 -5.91 -18.67
C TRP A 98 -7.13 -7.08 -19.57
N VAL A 99 -8.06 -7.52 -20.41
CA VAL A 99 -7.79 -8.55 -21.41
C VAL A 99 -6.68 -7.99 -22.29
N LYS A 100 -5.41 -8.35 -21.98
CA LYS A 100 -4.21 -7.94 -22.73
C LYS A 100 -4.22 -8.44 -24.18
N GLU A 101 -5.29 -9.09 -24.64
CA GLU A 101 -5.42 -9.52 -26.02
C GLU A 101 -5.45 -8.35 -27.01
N ASP A 102 -5.89 -7.15 -26.62
CA ASP A 102 -6.03 -6.05 -27.58
C ASP A 102 -4.79 -5.16 -27.69
N ALA A 103 -4.06 -4.85 -26.61
CA ALA A 103 -2.83 -4.05 -26.76
C ALA A 103 -1.61 -4.87 -27.21
N CYS A 104 -1.60 -6.20 -27.04
CA CYS A 104 -0.59 -7.05 -27.71
C CYS A 104 -0.84 -7.21 -29.22
N LYS A 105 -2.06 -6.92 -29.70
CA LYS A 105 -2.35 -6.84 -31.15
C LYS A 105 -2.01 -5.48 -31.77
N SER A 106 -1.66 -4.49 -30.95
CA SER A 106 -1.21 -3.16 -31.40
C SER A 106 0.30 -3.05 -31.64
N THR A 107 1.03 -4.17 -31.78
CA THR A 107 2.22 -4.17 -32.64
C THR A 107 1.76 -4.04 -34.09
N GLN A 108 1.28 -2.85 -34.44
CA GLN A 108 1.22 -2.37 -35.81
C GLN A 108 2.58 -2.66 -36.43
N LYS A 109 2.57 -3.36 -37.55
CA LYS A 109 3.68 -3.40 -38.49
C LYS A 109 4.05 -1.95 -38.83
N VAL A 110 5.03 -1.40 -38.13
CA VAL A 110 5.57 -0.08 -38.44
C VAL A 110 6.17 -0.19 -39.85
N PRO A 111 5.73 0.62 -40.82
CA PRO A 111 6.36 0.66 -42.13
C PRO A 111 7.83 1.08 -41.96
N VAL A 112 8.74 0.27 -42.51
CA VAL A 112 10.16 0.59 -42.59
C VAL A 112 10.30 1.94 -43.31
N GLY A 113 10.60 3.00 -42.57
CA GLY A 113 10.84 4.34 -43.13
C GLY A 113 10.21 5.53 -42.38
N ALA A 114 9.39 5.33 -41.34
CA ALA A 114 8.83 6.45 -40.58
C ALA A 114 9.81 6.96 -39.51
N THR A 115 10.21 8.23 -39.64
CA THR A 115 11.03 8.96 -38.67
C THR A 115 10.33 8.98 -37.31
N VAL A 116 10.96 8.39 -36.29
CA VAL A 116 10.46 8.32 -34.91
C VAL A 116 10.46 9.73 -34.30
N LYS A 117 9.34 10.44 -34.42
CA LYS A 117 9.07 11.70 -33.72
C LYS A 117 7.65 11.69 -33.18
N THR A 118 7.43 10.87 -32.16
CA THR A 118 6.48 11.11 -31.06
C THR A 118 6.68 9.97 -30.08
N ILE A 119 7.15 10.28 -28.87
CA ILE A 119 7.00 9.38 -27.72
C ILE A 119 5.49 9.17 -27.59
N HIS A 120 5.02 7.94 -27.82
CA HIS A 120 3.60 7.65 -27.71
C HIS A 120 3.13 8.06 -26.31
N SER A 121 2.02 8.80 -26.24
CA SER A 121 1.32 9.19 -24.99
C SER A 121 0.86 7.98 -24.13
N ASP A 122 1.22 6.76 -24.55
CA ASP A 122 0.73 5.51 -24.00
C ASP A 122 1.57 4.98 -22.83
N ASP A 123 2.74 5.57 -22.56
CA ASP A 123 3.69 5.11 -21.53
C ASP A 123 3.58 5.83 -20.18
N THR A 124 2.70 6.83 -20.05
CA THR A 124 2.51 7.57 -18.79
C THR A 124 1.39 6.97 -17.93
N PRO A 125 1.53 6.95 -16.59
CA PRO A 125 0.44 6.58 -15.70
C PRO A 125 -0.83 7.37 -16.03
N ARG A 126 -2.00 6.73 -15.99
CA ARG A 126 -3.29 7.36 -16.32
C ARG A 126 -4.45 6.77 -15.54
N ILE A 127 -5.48 7.57 -15.28
CA ILE A 127 -6.71 7.06 -14.66
C ILE A 127 -7.38 6.07 -15.61
N PHE A 128 -7.76 4.92 -15.09
CA PHE A 128 -8.48 3.90 -15.83
C PHE A 128 -9.99 4.07 -15.69
N GLU A 129 -10.64 4.46 -16.79
CA GLU A 129 -12.09 4.72 -16.86
C GLU A 129 -12.93 3.53 -17.35
N GLY A 130 -12.30 2.39 -17.68
CA GLY A 130 -13.01 1.23 -18.24
C GLY A 130 -13.88 0.46 -17.23
N GLU A 131 -14.91 -0.22 -17.74
CA GLU A 131 -15.67 -1.20 -16.95
C GLU A 131 -14.79 -2.41 -16.61
N ARG A 132 -14.69 -2.71 -15.32
CA ARG A 132 -13.75 -3.73 -14.83
C ARG A 132 -14.46 -5.04 -14.63
N ARG A 133 -13.88 -6.11 -15.18
CA ARG A 133 -14.33 -7.46 -14.88
C ARG A 133 -13.66 -8.02 -13.63
N ARG A 134 -12.41 -7.61 -13.33
CA ARG A 134 -11.69 -8.07 -12.12
C ARG A 134 -10.50 -7.17 -11.77
N ILE A 135 -10.23 -7.01 -10.48
CA ILE A 135 -9.02 -6.38 -9.95
C ILE A 135 -8.46 -7.32 -8.90
N GLN A 136 -7.19 -7.62 -9.00
CA GLN A 136 -6.48 -8.40 -8.00
C GLN A 136 -5.62 -7.45 -7.18
N ILE A 137 -5.95 -7.28 -5.90
CA ILE A 137 -5.11 -6.52 -4.96
C ILE A 137 -3.94 -7.40 -4.55
N GLY A 138 -2.75 -6.80 -4.48
CA GLY A 138 -1.56 -7.46 -3.99
C GLY A 138 -0.46 -7.63 -5.04
N VAL A 139 0.60 -8.30 -4.61
CA VAL A 139 1.84 -8.55 -5.34
C VAL A 139 2.25 -10.02 -5.23
N SER A 140 3.21 -10.46 -6.04
CA SER A 140 3.84 -11.78 -5.86
C SER A 140 4.64 -11.82 -4.55
N ALA A 141 4.91 -13.03 -4.04
CA ALA A 141 5.70 -13.20 -2.83
C ALA A 141 7.14 -12.69 -3.01
N GLU A 142 7.71 -12.91 -4.18
CA GLU A 142 9.06 -12.49 -4.54
C GLU A 142 9.17 -10.97 -4.65
N ASP A 143 8.17 -10.33 -5.28
CA ASP A 143 8.09 -8.86 -5.36
C ASP A 143 7.88 -8.24 -3.98
N PHE A 144 7.07 -8.87 -3.12
CA PHE A 144 6.87 -8.43 -1.75
C PHE A 144 8.18 -8.34 -0.96
N ILE A 145 9.03 -9.36 -1.05
CA ILE A 145 10.33 -9.39 -0.37
C ILE A 145 11.23 -8.27 -0.89
N ARG A 146 11.30 -8.07 -2.21
CA ARG A 146 12.07 -6.97 -2.83
C ARG A 146 11.58 -5.60 -2.36
N MET A 147 10.27 -5.39 -2.37
CA MET A 147 9.66 -4.12 -1.95
C MET A 147 9.90 -3.86 -0.47
N LYS A 148 9.85 -4.89 0.39
CA LYS A 148 10.19 -4.78 1.81
C LYS A 148 11.64 -4.34 2.00
N ALA A 149 12.59 -5.03 1.34
CA ALA A 149 14.01 -4.69 1.40
C ALA A 149 14.29 -3.26 0.89
N TYR A 150 13.64 -2.84 -0.20
CA TYR A 150 13.74 -1.46 -0.68
C TYR A 150 13.29 -0.43 0.35
N VAL A 151 12.21 -0.68 1.09
CA VAL A 151 11.74 0.24 2.14
C VAL A 151 12.71 0.26 3.33
N GLU A 152 13.24 -0.89 3.75
CA GLU A 152 14.15 -0.97 4.90
C GLU A 152 15.54 -0.40 4.58
N GLU A 153 16.10 -0.73 3.42
CA GLU A 153 17.51 -0.48 3.08
C GLU A 153 17.67 0.82 2.30
N GLU A 154 16.96 0.96 1.18
CA GLU A 154 17.13 2.11 0.26
C GLU A 154 16.40 3.36 0.75
N LYS A 155 15.23 3.18 1.39
CA LYS A 155 14.53 4.29 2.07
C LYS A 155 15.01 4.50 3.50
N ALA A 156 15.88 3.63 4.02
CA ALA A 156 16.36 3.65 5.39
C ALA A 156 15.23 3.77 6.44
N LEU A 157 14.07 3.16 6.16
CA LEU A 157 12.87 3.29 6.98
C LEU A 157 12.69 2.02 7.84
N PRO A 158 12.92 2.09 9.16
CA PRO A 158 12.75 0.92 10.02
C PRO A 158 11.29 0.47 10.05
N LEU A 159 11.06 -0.81 9.82
CA LEU A 159 9.72 -1.40 9.82
C LEU A 159 9.41 -2.09 11.15
N GLN A 160 8.28 -1.74 11.75
CA GLN A 160 7.72 -2.44 12.90
C GLN A 160 6.81 -3.57 12.44
N GLN A 161 7.06 -4.78 12.94
CA GLN A 161 6.18 -5.93 12.67
C GLN A 161 5.06 -6.02 13.71
N THR A 162 3.84 -6.28 13.23
CA THR A 162 2.68 -6.64 14.06
C THR A 162 1.96 -7.86 13.48
N VAL A 163 1.31 -8.62 14.36
CA VAL A 163 0.43 -9.72 13.96
C VAL A 163 -0.96 -9.46 14.51
N THR A 164 -1.96 -9.47 13.62
CA THR A 164 -3.36 -9.29 14.01
C THR A 164 -4.26 -10.33 13.35
N GLU A 165 -5.44 -10.52 13.92
CA GLU A 165 -6.53 -11.21 13.28
C GLU A 165 -7.75 -10.30 13.17
N ASP A 166 -8.22 -10.14 11.94
CA ASP A 166 -9.46 -9.43 11.64
C ASP A 166 -10.60 -10.43 11.42
N VAL A 167 -11.66 -10.29 12.20
CA VAL A 167 -12.91 -11.03 12.02
C VAL A 167 -13.96 -10.08 11.43
N ASN A 168 -14.29 -10.30 10.16
CA ASN A 168 -15.30 -9.51 9.45
C ASN A 168 -16.67 -10.14 9.64
N THR A 169 -17.60 -9.36 10.19
CA THR A 169 -19.00 -9.74 10.38
C THR A 169 -19.91 -8.71 9.70
N GLN A 170 -21.23 -8.91 9.78
CA GLN A 170 -22.21 -7.91 9.34
C GLN A 170 -22.19 -6.64 10.22
N SER A 171 -21.75 -6.75 11.47
CA SER A 171 -21.74 -5.62 12.42
C SER A 171 -20.46 -4.80 12.38
N GLY A 172 -19.37 -5.33 11.83
CA GLY A 172 -18.10 -4.62 11.69
C GLY A 172 -16.90 -5.55 11.49
N ARG A 173 -15.72 -4.95 11.50
CA ARG A 173 -14.42 -5.62 11.53
C ARG A 173 -13.88 -5.56 12.95
N TYR A 174 -13.77 -6.73 13.59
CA TYR A 174 -13.19 -6.89 14.92
C TYR A 174 -11.71 -7.25 14.75
N THR A 175 -10.83 -6.52 15.42
CA THR A 175 -9.38 -6.73 15.34
C THR A 175 -8.85 -7.22 16.67
N TYR A 176 -8.03 -8.26 16.62
CA TYR A 176 -7.33 -8.85 17.76
C TYR A 176 -5.82 -8.79 17.48
N SER A 177 -5.03 -8.24 18.39
CA SER A 177 -3.57 -8.39 18.34
C SER A 177 -3.19 -9.80 18.81
N ILE A 178 -2.18 -10.38 18.16
CA ILE A 178 -1.64 -11.69 18.50
C ILE A 178 -0.19 -11.49 18.94
N ALA A 179 0.10 -11.84 20.19
CA ALA A 179 1.46 -11.80 20.72
C ALA A 179 2.27 -13.03 20.28
N GLU A 180 3.58 -13.02 20.56
CA GLU A 180 4.50 -14.10 20.15
C GLU A 180 4.16 -15.46 20.78
N ASP A 181 3.65 -15.45 22.01
CA ASP A 181 3.17 -16.65 22.72
C ASP A 181 1.82 -17.16 22.18
N GLY A 182 1.25 -16.48 21.18
CA GLY A 182 -0.05 -16.79 20.59
C GLY A 182 -1.24 -16.25 21.37
N SER A 183 -1.03 -15.50 22.46
CA SER A 183 -2.12 -14.87 23.19
C SER A 183 -2.79 -13.78 22.35
N GLU A 184 -4.12 -13.73 22.44
CA GLU A 184 -4.94 -12.79 21.68
C GLU A 184 -5.47 -11.68 22.60
N THR A 185 -5.37 -10.42 22.16
CA THR A 185 -5.98 -9.28 22.85
C THR A 185 -6.88 -8.52 21.90
N PHE A 186 -8.13 -8.25 22.31
CA PHE A 186 -9.05 -7.44 21.52
C PHE A 186 -8.58 -5.98 21.45
N THR A 187 -8.40 -5.47 20.24
CA THR A 187 -7.95 -4.09 20.00
C THR A 187 -9.13 -3.14 19.76
N GLY A 188 -10.17 -3.61 19.07
CA GLY A 188 -11.32 -2.77 18.75
C GLY A 188 -12.20 -3.32 17.64
N CYS A 189 -13.31 -2.62 17.39
CA CYS A 189 -14.24 -2.92 16.31
C CYS A 189 -14.53 -1.66 15.51
N ILE A 190 -14.44 -1.74 14.19
CA ILE A 190 -14.75 -0.62 13.29
C ILE A 190 -15.79 -1.02 12.24
N LYS A 191 -16.47 -0.01 11.68
CA LYS A 191 -17.22 -0.13 10.43
C LYS A 191 -16.48 0.62 9.33
N LYS A 192 -15.86 -0.14 8.42
CA LYS A 192 -15.21 0.41 7.22
C LYS A 192 -16.23 0.51 6.09
N ARG A 193 -16.42 1.71 5.54
CA ARG A 193 -17.23 1.95 4.34
C ARG A 193 -16.35 2.54 3.25
N ARG A 194 -16.25 1.86 2.11
CA ARG A 194 -15.51 2.35 0.96
C ARG A 194 -16.33 3.41 0.23
N LEU A 195 -15.78 4.61 0.11
CA LEU A 195 -16.45 5.78 -0.46
C LEU A 195 -16.13 5.92 -1.94
N ARG A 196 -14.84 5.80 -2.28
CA ARG A 196 -14.37 5.91 -3.66
C ARG A 196 -13.16 5.03 -3.89
N ASN A 197 -13.12 4.42 -5.07
CA ASN A 197 -11.90 3.89 -5.65
C ASN A 197 -11.63 4.65 -6.95
N VAL A 198 -10.36 4.94 -7.18
CA VAL A 198 -9.83 5.42 -8.45
C VAL A 198 -8.60 4.59 -8.72
N GLU A 199 -8.46 4.09 -9.94
CA GLU A 199 -7.30 3.28 -10.25
C GLU A 199 -6.56 3.83 -11.45
N VAL A 200 -5.25 3.67 -11.33
CA VAL A 200 -4.25 4.28 -12.17
C VAL A 200 -3.55 3.12 -12.86
N LEU A 201 -3.77 3.05 -14.17
CA LEU A 201 -3.00 2.16 -15.04
C LEU A 201 -1.56 2.67 -15.06
N VAL A 202 -0.59 1.78 -14.88
CA VAL A 202 0.84 2.11 -14.93
C VAL A 202 1.49 1.35 -16.10
N PRO A 203 1.60 1.97 -17.28
CA PRO A 203 2.27 1.36 -18.42
C PRO A 203 3.71 0.95 -18.13
N GLY A 204 4.18 -0.11 -18.80
CA GLY A 204 5.53 -0.65 -18.60
C GLY A 204 5.77 -1.37 -17.26
N CYS A 205 4.80 -1.35 -16.35
CA CYS A 205 4.89 -1.96 -15.03
C CYS A 205 4.14 -3.29 -14.95
N PRO A 206 4.59 -4.25 -14.14
CA PRO A 206 3.79 -5.42 -13.78
C PRO A 206 2.59 -5.10 -12.86
N TYR A 207 2.58 -3.92 -12.23
CA TYR A 207 1.58 -3.50 -11.24
C TYR A 207 0.93 -2.18 -11.60
N ASP A 208 -0.37 -2.11 -11.36
CA ASP A 208 -1.18 -0.90 -11.38
C ASP A 208 -1.43 -0.41 -9.94
N ILE A 209 -2.02 0.78 -9.80
CA ILE A 209 -2.29 1.38 -8.48
C ILE A 209 -3.79 1.57 -8.30
N ARG A 210 -4.33 1.17 -7.16
CA ARG A 210 -5.65 1.56 -6.70
C ARG A 210 -5.52 2.55 -5.55
N VAL A 211 -6.09 3.73 -5.74
CA VAL A 211 -6.30 4.71 -4.67
C VAL A 211 -7.71 4.54 -4.14
N SER A 212 -7.85 4.39 -2.83
CA SER A 212 -9.12 4.20 -2.14
C SER A 212 -9.28 5.27 -1.06
N VAL A 213 -10.51 5.78 -0.94
CA VAL A 213 -10.96 6.58 0.20
C VAL A 213 -12.06 5.81 0.89
N SER A 214 -11.90 5.60 2.19
CA SER A 214 -12.86 4.90 3.04
C SER A 214 -13.14 5.73 4.28
N SER A 215 -14.31 5.57 4.90
CA SER A 215 -14.52 5.96 6.30
C SER A 215 -14.37 4.76 7.21
N GLU A 216 -13.64 4.93 8.31
CA GLU A 216 -13.42 3.91 9.34
C GLU A 216 -14.00 4.39 10.68
N VAL A 217 -15.25 4.02 10.96
CA VAL A 217 -15.95 4.50 12.16
C VAL A 217 -15.79 3.49 13.31
N PRO A 218 -15.16 3.85 14.44
CA PRO A 218 -15.12 3.01 15.62
C PRO A 218 -16.53 2.69 16.11
N THR A 219 -16.77 1.43 16.47
CA THR A 219 -18.03 1.02 17.07
C THR A 219 -17.98 1.35 18.56
N VAL A 220 -19.04 1.95 19.10
CA VAL A 220 -19.09 2.51 20.48
C VAL A 220 -18.77 1.49 21.59
N SER A 221 -18.75 0.19 21.29
CA SER A 221 -18.32 -0.83 22.25
C SER A 221 -16.80 -0.88 22.34
N THR A 222 -16.26 -0.26 23.40
CA THR A 222 -14.84 -0.32 23.79
C THR A 222 -14.47 -1.60 24.52
N THR A 223 -15.45 -2.43 24.88
CA THR A 223 -15.26 -3.68 25.63
C THR A 223 -15.15 -4.86 24.68
N ALA A 224 -14.17 -5.73 24.92
CA ALA A 224 -14.03 -6.99 24.20
C ALA A 224 -15.33 -7.81 24.27
N PRO A 225 -15.80 -8.39 23.16
CA PRO A 225 -16.95 -9.27 23.20
C PRO A 225 -16.63 -10.50 24.07
N ALA A 226 -17.59 -10.92 24.91
CA ALA A 226 -17.40 -12.06 25.80
C ALA A 226 -17.07 -13.37 25.06
N VAL A 227 -17.49 -13.47 23.79
CA VAL A 227 -17.16 -14.55 22.87
C VAL A 227 -16.72 -13.93 21.55
N LYS A 228 -15.59 -14.41 21.01
CA LYS A 228 -15.08 -14.00 19.70
C LYS A 228 -16.16 -14.21 18.64
N PRO A 229 -16.53 -13.18 17.84
CA PRO A 229 -17.56 -13.32 16.83
C PRO A 229 -17.19 -14.36 15.77
N LYS A 230 -18.21 -14.97 15.15
CA LYS A 230 -18.02 -15.82 13.97
C LYS A 230 -18.14 -14.95 12.71
N GLY A 231 -17.19 -15.09 11.80
CA GLY A 231 -17.13 -14.28 10.58
C GLY A 231 -16.02 -14.73 9.64
N HIS A 232 -15.77 -13.92 8.61
CA HIS A 232 -14.64 -14.15 7.72
C HIS A 232 -13.35 -13.67 8.38
N VAL A 233 -12.45 -14.61 8.63
CA VAL A 233 -11.18 -14.38 9.35
C VAL A 233 -10.05 -14.09 8.37
N ARG A 234 -9.29 -13.03 8.66
CA ARG A 234 -8.05 -12.68 7.98
C ARG A 234 -6.96 -12.53 9.02
N ARG A 235 -5.96 -13.41 9.00
CA ARG A 235 -4.76 -13.24 9.81
C ARG A 235 -3.75 -12.41 9.05
N LYS A 236 -3.25 -11.34 9.65
CA LYS A 236 -2.34 -10.38 9.04
C LYS A 236 -1.02 -10.38 9.79
N ARG A 237 0.08 -10.53 9.07
CA ARG A 237 1.42 -10.16 9.54
C ARG A 237 1.82 -8.93 8.75
N ARG A 238 1.96 -7.80 9.42
CA ARG A 238 2.15 -6.49 8.81
C ARG A 238 3.45 -5.87 9.28
N TRP A 239 4.20 -5.30 8.34
CA TRP A 239 5.37 -4.47 8.58
C TRP A 239 5.00 -3.03 8.21
N THR A 240 5.08 -2.12 9.18
CA THR A 240 4.74 -0.70 8.97
C THR A 240 5.93 0.20 9.25
N GLY A 241 6.06 1.27 8.46
CA GLY A 241 7.06 2.32 8.67
C GLY A 241 6.49 3.66 8.22
N THR A 242 6.66 4.69 9.04
CA THR A 242 6.09 6.02 8.80
C THR A 242 7.17 7.01 8.38
N ASP A 243 6.97 7.67 7.24
CA ASP A 243 7.79 8.77 6.76
C ASP A 243 6.92 10.01 6.53
N GLY A 244 7.03 10.97 7.45
CA GLY A 244 6.19 12.17 7.46
C GLY A 244 4.70 11.84 7.60
N THR A 245 3.91 12.21 6.59
CA THR A 245 2.46 11.98 6.53
C THR A 245 2.07 10.68 5.82
N PHE A 246 3.04 9.80 5.53
CA PHE A 246 2.82 8.56 4.80
C PHE A 246 3.26 7.36 5.64
N GLU A 247 2.43 6.34 5.70
CA GLU A 247 2.79 5.05 6.27
C GLU A 247 2.88 4.00 5.15
N TYR A 248 4.03 3.36 5.04
CA TYR A 248 4.20 2.16 4.24
C TYR A 248 3.68 0.97 5.04
N ALA A 249 2.76 0.20 4.47
CA ALA A 249 2.28 -1.02 5.08
C ALA A 249 2.44 -2.20 4.10
N LEU A 250 3.28 -3.14 4.49
CA LEU A 250 3.50 -4.39 3.77
C LEU A 250 2.85 -5.50 4.59
N THR A 251 1.86 -6.19 4.02
CA THR A 251 1.04 -7.15 4.76
C THR A 251 1.01 -8.51 4.08
N ARG A 252 1.42 -9.55 4.79
CA ARG A 252 1.08 -10.93 4.46
C ARG A 252 -0.26 -11.27 5.09
N VAL A 253 -1.23 -11.66 4.28
CA VAL A 253 -2.61 -11.98 4.68
C VAL A 253 -2.87 -13.46 4.48
N SER A 254 -3.44 -14.14 5.47
CA SER A 254 -3.84 -15.55 5.38
C SER A 254 -5.30 -15.73 5.75
N ALA A 255 -6.04 -16.49 4.94
CA ALA A 255 -7.46 -16.80 5.12
C ALA A 255 -7.66 -18.24 5.66
N GLY A 256 -6.88 -18.60 6.68
CA GLY A 256 -6.80 -19.96 7.25
C GLY A 256 -5.65 -20.80 6.68
N ASP A 257 -5.47 -22.01 7.21
CA ASP A 257 -4.29 -22.85 6.95
C ASP A 257 -4.24 -23.50 5.56
N SER A 258 -5.36 -23.49 4.83
CA SER A 258 -5.51 -24.22 3.55
C SER A 258 -5.31 -23.36 2.31
N GLN A 259 -5.16 -22.04 2.44
CA GLN A 259 -5.00 -21.13 1.31
C GLN A 259 -3.61 -20.50 1.30
N PRO A 260 -2.95 -20.39 0.13
CA PRO A 260 -1.76 -19.58 0.00
C PRO A 260 -2.04 -18.15 0.48
N PRO A 261 -1.09 -17.51 1.17
CA PRO A 261 -1.27 -16.15 1.62
C PRO A 261 -1.32 -15.17 0.44
N ASP A 262 -2.07 -14.10 0.61
CA ASP A 262 -1.97 -12.91 -0.24
C ASP A 262 -0.90 -11.97 0.32
N PHE A 263 -0.24 -11.21 -0.56
CA PHE A 263 0.76 -10.22 -0.20
C PHE A 263 0.28 -8.85 -0.65
N GLU A 264 0.00 -7.95 0.28
CA GLU A 264 -0.51 -6.60 0.02
C GLU A 264 0.58 -5.59 0.31
N VAL A 265 0.75 -4.62 -0.60
CA VAL A 265 1.65 -3.47 -0.42
C VAL A 265 0.84 -2.21 -0.62
N GLU A 266 0.83 -1.36 0.40
CA GLU A 266 0.07 -0.12 0.44
C GLU A 266 0.90 1.02 1.03
N VAL A 267 0.59 2.25 0.61
CA VAL A 267 1.00 3.47 1.31
C VAL A 267 -0.28 4.21 1.67
N GLU A 268 -0.43 4.55 2.94
CA GLU A 268 -1.59 5.25 3.48
C GLU A 268 -1.22 6.64 3.99
N GLY A 269 -2.20 7.52 4.02
CA GLY A 269 -2.05 8.85 4.59
C GLY A 269 -2.27 8.85 6.09
N VAL A 270 -1.26 9.30 6.85
CA VAL A 270 -1.38 9.60 8.28
C VAL A 270 -1.88 11.03 8.42
N LEU A 271 -3.20 11.19 8.35
CA LEU A 271 -3.85 12.50 8.27
C LEU A 271 -4.59 12.83 9.57
N ALA A 272 -4.31 14.02 10.13
CA ALA A 272 -5.10 14.56 11.24
C ALA A 272 -6.43 15.18 10.76
N ASP A 273 -6.41 15.80 9.58
CA ASP A 273 -7.55 16.42 8.90
C ASP A 273 -7.45 16.13 7.40
N GLY A 274 -8.42 15.38 6.89
CA GLY A 274 -8.46 14.97 5.49
C GLY A 274 -8.71 16.12 4.51
N GLU A 275 -9.50 17.12 4.86
CA GLU A 275 -9.86 18.21 3.95
C GLU A 275 -8.66 19.15 3.74
N ALA A 276 -8.00 19.53 4.83
CA ALA A 276 -6.89 20.47 4.78
C ALA A 276 -5.59 19.83 4.24
N ALA A 277 -5.34 18.55 4.54
CA ALA A 277 -4.06 17.92 4.23
C ALA A 277 -3.96 17.38 2.80
N VAL A 278 -5.08 16.98 2.19
CA VAL A 278 -5.07 16.28 0.89
C VAL A 278 -5.02 17.28 -0.26
N THR A 279 -3.80 17.68 -0.61
CA THR A 279 -3.50 18.58 -1.72
C THR A 279 -3.04 17.83 -2.97
N LYS A 280 -2.90 18.54 -4.11
CA LYS A 280 -2.29 17.97 -5.31
C LYS A 280 -0.85 17.51 -5.05
N ALA A 281 -0.06 18.29 -4.33
CA ALA A 281 1.32 17.94 -4.01
C ALA A 281 1.37 16.66 -3.16
N TRP A 282 0.50 16.56 -2.17
CA TRP A 282 0.38 15.38 -1.31
C TRP A 282 0.01 14.11 -2.11
N LEU A 283 -0.98 14.20 -3.01
CA LEU A 283 -1.37 13.08 -3.87
C LEU A 283 -0.29 12.71 -4.90
N ALA A 284 0.46 13.70 -5.41
CA ALA A 284 1.59 13.44 -6.30
C ALA A 284 2.68 12.64 -5.58
N GLU A 285 2.97 13.01 -4.33
CA GLU A 285 3.94 12.30 -3.50
C GLU A 285 3.45 10.88 -3.15
N LEU A 286 2.19 10.71 -2.76
CA LEU A 286 1.57 9.40 -2.51
C LEU A 286 1.76 8.46 -3.71
N LEU A 287 1.41 8.94 -4.92
CA LEU A 287 1.54 8.17 -6.14
C LEU A 287 3.01 7.90 -6.50
N SER A 288 3.90 8.88 -6.35
CA SER A 288 5.33 8.69 -6.65
C SER A 288 5.97 7.62 -5.75
N ARG A 289 5.56 7.56 -4.46
CA ARG A 289 5.98 6.51 -3.53
C ARG A 289 5.55 5.12 -4.00
N LEU A 290 4.29 4.94 -4.41
CA LEU A 290 3.83 3.65 -4.96
C LEU A 290 4.47 3.32 -6.31
N LEU A 291 4.63 4.30 -7.20
CA LEU A 291 5.25 4.07 -8.50
C LEU A 291 6.71 3.62 -8.35
N SER A 292 7.43 4.14 -7.36
CA SER A 292 8.79 3.70 -7.05
C SER A 292 8.85 2.23 -6.65
N LEU A 293 7.86 1.75 -5.89
CA LEU A 293 7.73 0.32 -5.54
C LEU A 293 7.32 -0.53 -6.75
N ALA A 294 6.37 -0.03 -7.55
CA ALA A 294 5.86 -0.72 -8.72
C ALA A 294 6.95 -0.95 -9.79
N TRP A 295 7.83 0.05 -9.99
CA TRP A 295 8.93 0.02 -10.95
C TRP A 295 10.26 -0.50 -10.40
N LEU A 296 10.28 -1.15 -9.23
CA LEU A 296 11.49 -1.82 -8.79
C LEU A 296 11.97 -2.82 -9.85
N LYS A 297 13.28 -2.83 -10.05
CA LYS A 297 13.93 -3.73 -10.99
C LYS A 297 13.59 -5.17 -10.62
N ASP A 298 13.41 -6.00 -11.65
CA ASP A 298 13.11 -7.43 -11.52
C ASP A 298 11.75 -7.73 -10.90
N ASN A 299 10.86 -6.73 -10.81
CA ASN A 299 9.47 -7.00 -10.47
C ASN A 299 8.81 -7.89 -11.55
N THR A 300 8.17 -8.97 -11.14
CA THR A 300 7.61 -9.97 -12.08
C THR A 300 6.10 -9.89 -12.25
N GLY A 301 5.40 -9.28 -11.28
CA GLY A 301 3.94 -9.21 -11.29
C GLY A 301 3.28 -10.44 -10.71
N LEU A 302 1.95 -10.37 -10.61
CA LEU A 302 1.13 -11.49 -10.17
C LEU A 302 1.07 -12.56 -11.25
N LEU A 303 1.20 -13.83 -10.84
CA LEU A 303 0.95 -14.97 -11.73
C LEU A 303 -0.52 -14.94 -12.15
N LYS A 304 -0.74 -14.86 -13.47
CA LYS A 304 -2.09 -14.98 -14.04
C LYS A 304 -2.60 -16.38 -13.73
N LYS A 305 -3.62 -16.50 -12.88
CA LYS A 305 -4.33 -17.76 -12.73
C LYS A 305 -4.92 -18.10 -14.10
N PRO A 306 -4.68 -19.31 -14.65
CA PRO A 306 -5.35 -19.71 -15.87
C PRO A 306 -6.85 -19.52 -15.66
N LEU A 307 -7.49 -18.81 -16.59
CA LEU A 307 -8.94 -18.70 -16.59
C LEU A 307 -9.48 -20.13 -16.52
N PRO A 308 -10.41 -20.44 -15.58
CA PRO A 308 -11.02 -21.76 -15.56
C PRO A 308 -11.54 -22.00 -16.97
N GLU A 309 -11.05 -23.06 -17.63
CA GLU A 309 -11.49 -23.42 -18.97
C GLU A 309 -13.01 -23.35 -18.95
N GLY A 310 -13.56 -22.40 -19.72
CA GLY A 310 -14.99 -22.24 -19.81
C GLY A 310 -15.53 -23.62 -20.12
N ASN A 311 -16.34 -24.15 -19.20
CA ASN A 311 -17.01 -25.40 -19.42
C ASN A 311 -17.97 -25.10 -20.59
N ASP A 312 -17.45 -25.26 -21.82
CA ASP A 312 -18.15 -25.13 -23.08
C ASP A 312 -19.17 -26.26 -23.07
N GLY A 313 -20.22 -26.02 -22.29
CA GLY A 313 -21.33 -26.90 -22.10
C GLY A 313 -21.85 -27.15 -23.49
N LYS A 314 -21.62 -28.39 -23.95
CA LYS A 314 -22.40 -29.05 -24.99
C LYS A 314 -23.84 -28.59 -24.81
N ARG A 315 -24.27 -27.64 -25.64
CA ARG A 315 -25.69 -27.44 -25.93
C ARG A 315 -26.10 -28.69 -26.69
N SER A 316 -26.40 -29.75 -25.96
CA SER A 316 -27.15 -30.87 -26.48
C SER A 316 -28.49 -30.30 -26.93
N ARG A 317 -28.73 -30.38 -28.23
CA ARG A 317 -29.98 -30.01 -28.89
C ARG A 317 -31.11 -30.93 -28.43
#